data_AF-A0A449A8Y5-F1
#
_entry.id   AF-A0A449A8Y5-F1
#
_cell.length_a   1.000
_cell.length_b   1.000
_cell.length_c   1.000
_cell.angle_alpha   90.00
_cell.angle_beta   90.00
_cell.angle_gamma   90.00
#
_symmetry.space_group_name_H-M   'P 1'
#
loop_
_entity.id
_entity.type
_entity.pdbx_description
1 polymer ?
#
loop_
_entity_poly.entity_id
_entity_poly.type
_entity_poly.pdbx_seq_one_letter_code
_entity_poly.pdbx_strand_id
1 'polypeptide(L)'
;MKHKFLFSSILPLSVFPVALTACKKNKEIDNDTTKIKNFWTKFTTNLEQFKKMLGNNINKFYELNANYKIFKGSMLKMYSEDSQDSLYNTIKNIIDKSKYGKMDLNDNELSQLNENQIELYNEWINSSTKLNELINARNLINDADIQISTSIQKLSLNNNANEFYLFNSYLNELGKNNFKDEQMQLNLNKVKDFFSNYIYNANKWESDLNTNSSNNKNNSNDIHEHTHSHSLINITMNAIVQNLGFIKQIKNLEDLQSGINKLKNQDKKDHFNVNLFTKLPTLNEFEKLIDSIIQAQDQINLLRNKAIEVYSSIKDIESILNQ
;
A
#
# COMPACT_ATOMS: atom_id res chain seq x y z
N MET A 1 -56.25 14.84 91.34
CA MET A 1 -56.48 13.39 91.36
C MET A 1 -55.19 12.69 90.94
N LYS A 2 -54.62 11.91 91.87
CA LYS A 2 -53.62 10.83 91.75
C LYS A 2 -52.44 10.94 90.76
N HIS A 3 -51.27 11.18 91.35
CA HIS A 3 -49.95 10.67 90.97
C HIS A 3 -49.88 9.14 90.82
N LYS A 4 -48.82 8.65 90.13
CA LYS A 4 -47.92 7.48 90.41
C LYS A 4 -47.39 6.93 89.06
N PHE A 5 -46.13 6.54 88.79
CA PHE A 5 -44.80 6.40 89.44
C PHE A 5 -43.81 6.26 88.24
N LEU A 6 -42.78 7.10 88.05
CA LEU A 6 -41.35 6.95 88.39
C LEU A 6 -40.70 5.56 88.27
N PHE A 7 -39.60 5.46 87.51
CA PHE A 7 -38.24 4.89 87.76
C PHE A 7 -37.55 4.62 86.40
N SER A 8 -36.73 5.50 85.83
CA SER A 8 -35.29 5.82 86.07
C SER A 8 -34.27 4.73 85.68
N SER A 9 -33.39 5.05 84.72
CA SER A 9 -31.93 4.78 84.68
C SER A 9 -31.40 5.28 83.32
N ILE A 10 -30.87 6.51 83.23
CA ILE A 10 -29.45 6.89 83.31
C ILE A 10 -28.53 6.03 82.43
N LEU A 11 -28.03 6.59 81.31
CA LEU A 11 -26.61 6.91 81.07
C LEU A 11 -26.45 7.65 79.72
N PRO A 12 -25.45 8.55 79.59
CA PRO A 12 -25.31 9.46 78.47
C PRO A 12 -24.53 8.81 77.33
N LEU A 13 -25.05 8.87 76.10
CA LEU A 13 -24.24 8.61 74.91
C LEU A 13 -23.83 9.94 74.31
N SER A 14 -22.59 10.29 74.64
CA SER A 14 -21.72 11.22 73.94
C SER A 14 -22.01 11.28 72.44
N VAL A 15 -22.18 12.51 71.96
CA VAL A 15 -22.20 12.89 70.55
C VAL A 15 -20.89 12.44 69.92
N PHE A 16 -20.93 11.44 69.03
CA PHE A 16 -19.86 11.18 68.08
C PHE A 16 -20.20 11.88 66.75
N PRO A 17 -19.23 12.58 66.14
CA PRO A 17 -19.45 13.21 64.84
C PRO A 17 -19.68 12.13 63.80
N VAL A 18 -20.72 12.31 62.98
CA VAL A 18 -20.94 11.53 61.76
C VAL A 18 -19.76 11.81 60.84
N ALA A 19 -18.78 10.91 60.84
CA ALA A 19 -17.82 10.83 59.76
C ALA A 19 -18.60 10.54 58.48
N LEU A 20 -18.61 11.49 57.55
CA LEU A 20 -18.91 11.24 56.15
C LEU A 20 -17.93 10.19 55.66
N THR A 21 -18.32 8.91 55.70
CA THR A 21 -17.71 7.90 54.85
C THR A 21 -18.01 8.31 53.42
N ALA A 22 -17.03 8.99 52.81
CA ALA A 22 -16.90 9.04 51.37
C ALA A 22 -17.04 7.60 50.87
N CYS A 23 -18.07 7.33 50.06
CA CYS A 23 -18.11 6.13 49.24
C CYS A 23 -16.77 6.05 48.51
N LYS A 24 -15.91 5.12 48.92
CA LYS A 24 -14.85 4.63 48.05
C LYS A 24 -15.57 4.12 46.81
N LYS A 25 -15.53 4.89 45.72
CA LYS A 25 -15.68 4.32 44.38
C LYS A 25 -14.69 3.16 44.36
N ASN A 26 -15.21 1.93 44.36
CA ASN A 26 -14.41 0.79 43.96
C ASN A 26 -13.77 1.20 42.64
N LYS A 27 -12.44 1.28 42.59
CA LYS A 27 -11.73 1.24 41.32
C LYS A 27 -12.24 -0.04 40.67
N GLU A 28 -13.03 0.06 39.61
CA GLU A 28 -13.22 -1.07 38.71
C GLU A 28 -11.80 -1.49 38.32
N ILE A 29 -11.40 -2.66 38.82
CA ILE A 29 -10.25 -3.35 38.28
C ILE A 29 -10.71 -3.68 36.87
N ASP A 30 -10.25 -2.89 35.90
CA ASP A 30 -10.55 -3.11 34.49
C ASP A 30 -10.01 -4.49 34.17
N ASN A 31 -10.89 -5.50 34.18
CA ASN A 31 -10.47 -6.86 33.91
C ASN A 31 -10.01 -6.92 32.45
N ASP A 32 -9.09 -7.82 32.14
CA ASP A 32 -8.50 -7.91 30.80
C ASP A 32 -9.58 -8.08 29.71
N THR A 33 -10.73 -8.63 30.09
CA THR A 33 -11.94 -8.70 29.28
C THR A 33 -12.45 -7.32 28.82
N THR A 34 -12.65 -6.38 29.74
CA THR A 34 -13.10 -5.02 29.40
C THR A 34 -12.05 -4.26 28.59
N LYS A 35 -10.76 -4.41 28.92
CA LYS A 35 -9.68 -3.78 28.13
C LYS A 35 -9.67 -4.24 26.67
N ILE A 36 -9.78 -5.55 26.44
CA ILE A 36 -9.83 -6.11 25.08
C ILE A 36 -11.04 -5.58 24.31
N LYS A 37 -12.23 -5.50 24.93
CA LYS A 37 -13.41 -4.90 24.30
C LYS A 37 -13.21 -3.43 23.96
N ASN A 38 -12.55 -2.67 24.83
CA ASN A 38 -12.25 -1.26 24.59
C ASN A 38 -11.28 -1.09 23.39
N PHE A 39 -10.22 -1.90 23.33
CA PHE A 39 -9.31 -1.89 22.18
C PHE A 39 -9.99 -2.35 20.89
N TRP A 40 -10.87 -3.36 20.95
CA TRP A 40 -11.64 -3.78 19.79
C TRP A 40 -12.63 -2.70 19.33
N THR A 41 -13.26 -1.97 20.24
CA THR A 41 -14.13 -0.82 19.90
C THR A 41 -13.33 0.30 19.21
N LYS A 42 -12.09 0.54 19.66
CA LYS A 42 -11.17 1.46 18.98
C LYS A 42 -10.77 0.94 17.60
N PHE A 43 -10.49 -0.35 17.47
CA PHE A 43 -10.21 -1.02 16.20
C PHE A 43 -11.36 -0.82 15.21
N THR A 44 -12.59 -1.15 15.58
CA THR A 44 -13.75 -1.05 14.68
C THR A 44 -14.01 0.39 14.26
N THR A 45 -13.86 1.36 15.17
CA THR A 45 -13.96 2.80 14.86
C THR A 45 -12.92 3.22 13.81
N ASN A 46 -11.66 2.82 14.00
CA ASN A 46 -10.58 3.12 13.06
C ASN A 46 -10.78 2.41 11.72
N LEU A 47 -11.27 1.16 11.74
CA LEU A 47 -11.54 0.36 10.55
C LEU A 47 -12.65 1.00 9.70
N GLU A 48 -13.72 1.50 10.32
CA GLU A 48 -14.79 2.18 9.59
C GLU A 48 -14.31 3.49 8.95
N GLN A 49 -13.41 4.22 9.61
CA GLN A 49 -12.74 5.38 9.00
C GLN A 49 -11.86 4.96 7.80
N PHE A 50 -11.09 3.88 7.93
CA PHE A 50 -10.29 3.33 6.83
C PHE A 50 -11.18 2.91 5.64
N LYS A 51 -12.27 2.18 5.90
CA LYS A 51 -13.27 1.81 4.88
C LYS A 51 -13.87 3.01 4.17
N LYS A 52 -14.14 4.10 4.89
CA LYS A 52 -14.62 5.35 4.27
C LYS A 52 -13.61 5.97 3.32
N MET A 53 -12.30 5.86 3.60
CA MET A 53 -11.23 6.32 2.71
C MET A 53 -11.08 5.42 1.48
N LEU A 54 -11.33 4.11 1.62
CA LEU A 54 -11.36 3.18 0.50
C LEU A 54 -12.61 3.33 -0.37
N GLY A 55 -13.75 3.65 0.22
CA GLY A 55 -15.05 3.54 -0.44
C GLY A 55 -15.60 2.11 -0.43
N ASN A 56 -16.82 1.95 -0.91
CA ASN A 56 -17.56 0.68 -0.89
C ASN A 56 -17.41 -0.16 -2.17
N ASN A 57 -16.76 0.39 -3.20
CA ASN A 57 -16.41 -0.29 -4.44
C ASN A 57 -15.22 0.43 -5.12
N ILE A 58 -14.69 -0.18 -6.17
CA ILE A 58 -13.51 0.34 -6.87
C ILE A 58 -13.75 1.72 -7.52
N ASN A 59 -14.95 2.00 -8.02
CA ASN A 59 -15.26 3.32 -8.59
C ASN A 59 -15.24 4.39 -7.51
N LYS A 60 -15.79 4.09 -6.33
CA LYS A 60 -15.77 5.01 -5.20
C LYS A 60 -14.35 5.23 -4.68
N PHE A 61 -13.53 4.18 -4.66
CA PHE A 61 -12.10 4.30 -4.38
C PHE A 61 -11.43 5.33 -5.30
N TYR A 62 -11.69 5.25 -6.61
CA TYR A 62 -11.13 6.18 -7.59
C TYR A 62 -11.68 7.61 -7.50
N GLU A 63 -12.90 7.80 -7.03
CA GLU A 63 -13.42 9.13 -6.72
C GLU A 63 -12.70 9.76 -5.52
N LEU A 64 -12.48 8.98 -4.47
CA LEU A 64 -11.83 9.44 -3.24
C LEU A 64 -10.32 9.61 -3.41
N ASN A 65 -9.70 8.79 -4.26
CA ASN A 65 -8.28 8.76 -4.54
C ASN A 65 -8.01 9.16 -6.00
N ALA A 66 -8.49 10.36 -6.36
CA ALA A 66 -8.45 10.84 -7.75
C ALA A 66 -7.04 10.91 -8.34
N ASN A 67 -6.02 11.26 -7.55
CA ASN A 67 -4.64 11.35 -8.03
C ASN A 67 -4.09 9.95 -8.35
N TYR A 68 -4.42 8.95 -7.54
CA TYR A 68 -4.12 7.56 -7.88
C TYR A 68 -4.81 7.11 -9.18
N LYS A 69 -6.08 7.48 -9.38
CA LYS A 69 -6.78 7.20 -10.65
C LYS A 69 -6.07 7.82 -11.86
N ILE A 70 -5.64 9.08 -11.74
CA ILE A 70 -4.90 9.79 -12.81
C ILE A 70 -3.57 9.10 -13.07
N PHE A 71 -2.80 8.81 -12.02
CA PHE A 71 -1.54 8.07 -12.10
C PHE A 71 -1.72 6.75 -12.86
N LYS A 72 -2.68 5.91 -12.43
CA LYS A 72 -2.99 4.63 -13.08
C LYS A 72 -3.30 4.83 -14.55
N GLY A 73 -4.22 5.75 -14.87
CA GLY A 73 -4.64 6.00 -16.24
C GLY A 73 -3.50 6.44 -17.15
N SER A 74 -2.67 7.36 -16.68
CA SER A 74 -1.50 7.86 -17.41
C SER A 74 -0.47 6.77 -17.67
N MET A 75 -0.09 5.99 -16.65
CA MET A 75 0.90 4.93 -16.81
C MET A 75 0.38 3.79 -17.71
N LEU A 76 -0.87 3.34 -17.53
CA LEU A 76 -1.44 2.29 -18.38
C LEU A 76 -1.53 2.71 -19.85
N LYS A 77 -1.84 3.99 -20.12
CA LYS A 77 -1.82 4.53 -21.49
C LYS A 77 -0.39 4.56 -22.06
N MET A 78 0.57 5.05 -21.27
CA MET A 78 1.97 5.15 -21.66
C MET A 78 2.58 3.78 -21.98
N TYR A 79 2.14 2.73 -21.29
CA TYR A 79 2.66 1.37 -21.41
C TYR A 79 1.76 0.42 -22.21
N SER A 80 0.74 0.95 -22.89
CA SER A 80 -0.23 0.14 -23.61
C SER A 80 0.43 -0.61 -24.77
N GLU A 81 0.20 -1.93 -24.84
CA GLU A 81 0.64 -2.76 -25.97
C GLU A 81 -0.28 -2.60 -27.19
N ASP A 82 -1.53 -2.18 -26.96
CA ASP A 82 -2.54 -2.05 -28.01
C ASP A 82 -2.49 -0.68 -28.71
N SER A 83 -1.93 0.34 -28.06
CA SER A 83 -1.83 1.70 -28.61
C SER A 83 -0.52 1.88 -29.38
N GLN A 84 -0.61 2.12 -30.69
CA GLN A 84 0.56 2.36 -31.56
C GLN A 84 1.39 3.58 -31.13
N ASP A 85 0.77 4.54 -30.47
CA ASP A 85 1.41 5.77 -29.99
C ASP A 85 1.89 5.69 -28.54
N SER A 86 1.81 4.51 -27.91
CA SER A 86 2.35 4.33 -26.56
C SER A 86 3.87 4.40 -26.56
N LEU A 87 4.46 4.71 -25.40
CA LEU A 87 5.90 4.67 -25.24
C LEU A 87 6.44 3.23 -25.42
N TYR A 88 5.71 2.24 -24.91
CA TYR A 88 6.08 0.83 -25.08
C TYR A 88 6.24 0.47 -26.56
N ASN A 89 5.23 0.73 -27.39
CA ASN A 89 5.29 0.41 -28.82
C ASN A 89 6.29 1.29 -29.57
N THR A 90 6.46 2.53 -29.13
CA THR A 90 7.51 3.42 -29.64
C THR A 90 8.90 2.80 -29.46
N ILE A 91 9.25 2.41 -28.23
CA ILE A 91 10.56 1.80 -27.92
C ILE A 91 10.69 0.45 -28.62
N LYS A 92 9.66 -0.41 -28.58
CA LYS A 92 9.65 -1.69 -29.28
C LYS A 92 9.96 -1.54 -30.78
N ASN A 93 9.32 -0.58 -31.44
CA ASN A 93 9.56 -0.30 -32.85
C ASN A 93 11.00 0.17 -33.14
N ILE A 94 11.61 0.94 -32.23
CA ILE A 94 13.03 1.32 -32.33
C ILE A 94 13.93 0.09 -32.22
N ILE A 95 13.68 -0.78 -31.25
CA ILE A 95 14.44 -2.02 -31.05
C ILE A 95 14.34 -2.90 -32.29
N ASP A 96 13.13 -3.11 -32.82
CA ASP A 96 12.90 -3.96 -33.99
C ASP A 96 13.61 -3.41 -35.23
N LYS A 97 13.53 -2.09 -35.47
CA LYS A 97 14.26 -1.44 -36.58
C LYS A 97 15.77 -1.43 -36.36
N SER A 98 16.24 -1.34 -35.12
CA SER A 98 17.67 -1.46 -34.81
C SER A 98 18.18 -2.86 -35.17
N LYS A 99 17.47 -3.92 -34.75
CA LYS A 99 17.88 -5.32 -34.96
C LYS A 99 17.69 -5.82 -36.39
N TYR A 100 16.50 -5.60 -36.98
CA TYR A 100 16.14 -6.18 -38.28
C TYR A 100 16.28 -5.19 -39.43
N GLY A 101 16.16 -3.89 -39.14
CA GLY A 101 16.36 -2.81 -40.10
C GLY A 101 17.81 -2.35 -40.26
N LYS A 102 18.76 -2.94 -39.51
CA LYS A 102 20.19 -2.58 -39.49
C LYS A 102 20.43 -1.10 -39.11
N MET A 103 19.61 -0.59 -38.18
CA MET A 103 19.72 0.77 -37.64
C MET A 103 20.44 0.81 -36.28
N ASP A 104 20.97 -0.32 -35.82
CA ASP A 104 21.81 -0.46 -34.65
C ASP A 104 23.11 0.35 -34.76
N LEU A 105 23.69 0.75 -33.63
CA LEU A 105 24.96 1.49 -33.61
C LEU A 105 26.13 0.51 -33.60
N ASN A 106 27.08 0.67 -34.52
CA ASN A 106 28.32 -0.11 -34.51
C ASN A 106 29.37 0.48 -33.55
N ASP A 107 30.48 -0.23 -33.34
CA ASP A 107 31.54 0.18 -32.41
C ASP A 107 32.08 1.60 -32.68
N ASN A 108 32.23 1.98 -33.95
CA ASN A 108 32.70 3.32 -34.33
C ASN A 108 31.66 4.41 -34.02
N GLU A 109 30.38 4.10 -34.12
CA GLU A 109 29.28 4.99 -33.76
C GLU A 109 29.13 5.08 -32.24
N LEU A 110 29.20 3.97 -31.53
CA LEU A 110 29.21 3.92 -30.06
C LEU A 110 30.39 4.70 -29.48
N SER A 111 31.57 4.67 -30.11
CA SER A 111 32.74 5.46 -29.66
C SER A 111 32.53 6.98 -29.70
N GLN A 112 31.47 7.47 -30.36
CA GLN A 112 31.11 8.90 -30.40
C GLN A 112 30.20 9.31 -29.24
N LEU A 113 29.63 8.33 -28.53
CA LEU A 113 28.81 8.52 -27.34
C LEU A 113 29.70 8.50 -26.09
N ASN A 114 29.27 9.15 -25.02
CA ASN A 114 29.91 9.00 -23.71
C ASN A 114 29.42 7.72 -22.99
N GLU A 115 30.09 7.35 -21.91
CA GLU A 115 29.79 6.12 -21.15
C GLU A 115 28.32 6.01 -20.72
N ASN A 116 27.73 7.08 -20.18
CA ASN A 116 26.32 7.11 -19.77
C ASN A 116 25.37 6.92 -20.96
N GLN A 117 25.67 7.52 -22.11
CA GLN A 117 24.87 7.36 -23.33
C GLN A 117 24.96 5.93 -23.89
N ILE A 118 26.14 5.31 -23.82
CA ILE A 118 26.33 3.91 -24.23
C ILE A 118 25.53 2.99 -23.31
N GLU A 119 25.54 3.24 -21.99
CA GLU A 119 24.74 2.50 -21.01
C GLU A 119 23.24 2.60 -21.33
N LEU A 120 22.71 3.82 -21.48
CA LEU A 120 21.31 4.06 -21.83
C LEU A 120 20.91 3.37 -23.15
N TYR A 121 21.75 3.47 -24.18
CA TYR A 121 21.54 2.79 -25.45
C TYR A 121 21.46 1.27 -25.27
N ASN A 122 22.37 0.70 -24.49
CA ASN A 122 22.42 -0.73 -24.26
C ASN A 122 21.21 -1.24 -23.46
N GLU A 123 20.83 -0.53 -22.39
CA GLU A 123 19.70 -0.93 -21.53
C GLU A 123 18.35 -0.82 -22.23
N TRP A 124 18.12 0.26 -22.97
CA TRP A 124 16.82 0.55 -23.58
C TRP A 124 16.68 0.00 -25.00
N ILE A 125 17.73 0.06 -25.81
CA ILE A 125 17.65 -0.25 -27.24
C ILE A 125 18.26 -1.61 -27.57
N ASN A 126 19.50 -1.87 -27.15
CA ASN A 126 20.22 -3.07 -27.55
C ASN A 126 19.68 -4.34 -26.86
N SER A 127 19.57 -4.31 -25.53
CA SER A 127 19.25 -5.48 -24.71
C SER A 127 17.74 -5.70 -24.47
N SER A 128 16.90 -4.71 -24.76
CA SER A 128 15.45 -4.74 -24.46
C SER A 128 15.12 -4.90 -22.96
N THR A 129 16.11 -4.81 -22.07
CA THR A 129 15.95 -5.03 -20.63
C THR A 129 14.91 -4.08 -20.05
N LYS A 130 15.05 -2.78 -20.33
CA LYS A 130 14.14 -1.75 -19.80
C LYS A 130 12.73 -1.82 -20.39
N LEU A 131 12.59 -2.35 -21.61
CA LEU A 131 11.27 -2.59 -22.19
C LEU A 131 10.50 -3.68 -21.42
N ASN A 132 11.18 -4.77 -21.02
CA ASN A 132 10.59 -5.81 -20.19
C ASN A 132 10.25 -5.28 -18.79
N GLU A 133 11.13 -4.47 -18.22
CA GLU A 133 10.87 -3.82 -16.93
C GLU A 133 9.64 -2.90 -16.96
N LEU A 134 9.36 -2.24 -18.09
CA LEU A 134 8.16 -1.43 -18.30
C LEU A 134 6.88 -2.30 -18.30
N ILE A 135 6.91 -3.50 -18.88
CA ILE A 135 5.81 -4.47 -18.78
C ILE A 135 5.56 -4.85 -17.31
N ASN A 136 6.63 -5.12 -16.55
CA ASN A 136 6.51 -5.43 -15.13
C ASN A 136 5.90 -4.26 -14.34
N ALA A 137 6.29 -3.02 -14.65
CA ALA A 137 5.69 -1.83 -14.03
C ALA A 137 4.19 -1.70 -14.34
N ARG A 138 3.75 -2.06 -15.55
CA ARG A 138 2.33 -2.17 -15.91
C ARG A 138 1.62 -3.26 -15.13
N ASN A 139 2.22 -4.44 -15.01
CA ASN A 139 1.63 -5.56 -14.28
C ASN A 139 1.42 -5.23 -12.80
N LEU A 140 2.37 -4.54 -12.15
CA LEU A 140 2.21 -4.07 -10.77
C LEU A 140 1.00 -3.14 -10.59
N ILE A 141 0.69 -2.28 -11.58
CA ILE A 141 -0.50 -1.42 -11.53
C ILE A 141 -1.79 -2.24 -11.63
N ASN A 142 -1.81 -3.26 -12.49
CA ASN A 142 -2.95 -4.17 -12.62
C ASN A 142 -3.16 -4.99 -11.35
N ASP A 143 -2.08 -5.51 -10.77
CA ASP A 143 -2.11 -6.25 -9.50
C ASP A 143 -2.62 -5.35 -8.38
N ALA A 144 -2.16 -4.10 -8.31
CA ALA A 144 -2.67 -3.15 -7.34
C ALA A 144 -4.19 -2.93 -7.48
N ASP A 145 -4.72 -2.80 -8.70
CA ASP A 145 -6.17 -2.68 -8.94
C ASP A 145 -6.95 -3.91 -8.45
N ILE A 146 -6.44 -5.11 -8.74
CA ILE A 146 -7.03 -6.37 -8.27
C ILE A 146 -7.04 -6.42 -6.75
N GLN A 147 -5.93 -6.08 -6.09
CA GLN A 147 -5.84 -6.12 -4.63
C GLN A 147 -6.70 -5.04 -3.96
N ILE A 148 -6.81 -3.85 -4.54
CA ILE A 148 -7.73 -2.81 -4.06
C ILE A 148 -9.17 -3.34 -4.11
N SER A 149 -9.60 -3.85 -5.26
CA SER A 149 -10.94 -4.40 -5.45
C SER A 149 -11.24 -5.56 -4.49
N THR A 150 -10.30 -6.51 -4.40
CA THR A 150 -10.41 -7.69 -3.53
C THR A 150 -10.53 -7.28 -2.06
N SER A 151 -9.74 -6.32 -1.62
CA SER A 151 -9.74 -5.88 -0.22
C SER A 151 -11.03 -5.14 0.14
N ILE A 152 -11.53 -4.27 -0.74
CA ILE A 152 -12.84 -3.62 -0.58
C ILE A 152 -13.93 -4.68 -0.45
N GLN A 153 -13.95 -5.68 -1.34
CA GLN A 153 -14.91 -6.77 -1.29
C GLN A 153 -14.82 -7.53 0.03
N LYS A 154 -13.64 -8.03 0.40
CA LYS A 154 -13.42 -8.80 1.63
C LYS A 154 -13.86 -8.04 2.88
N LEU A 155 -13.56 -6.75 2.98
CA LEU A 155 -13.93 -5.90 4.11
C LEU A 155 -15.44 -5.64 4.22
N SER A 156 -16.18 -5.73 3.11
CA SER A 156 -17.64 -5.56 3.08
C SER A 156 -18.42 -6.81 3.48
N LEU A 157 -17.78 -7.98 3.49
CA LEU A 157 -18.46 -9.23 3.79
C LEU A 157 -18.73 -9.36 5.28
N ASN A 158 -19.94 -9.81 5.63
CA ASN A 158 -20.36 -10.12 7.00
C ASN A 158 -20.51 -11.64 7.16
N ASN A 159 -19.49 -12.39 6.76
CA ASN A 159 -19.47 -13.85 6.80
C ASN A 159 -18.06 -14.38 7.11
N ASN A 160 -17.87 -15.69 6.95
CA ASN A 160 -16.61 -16.38 7.25
C ASN A 160 -15.42 -15.98 6.35
N ALA A 161 -15.62 -15.18 5.31
CA ALA A 161 -14.54 -14.65 4.49
C ALA A 161 -13.93 -13.36 5.06
N ASN A 162 -14.44 -12.82 6.17
CA ASN A 162 -13.95 -11.62 6.84
C ASN A 162 -13.65 -11.92 8.32
N GLU A 163 -12.37 -12.06 8.65
CA GLU A 163 -11.93 -12.39 10.01
C GLU A 163 -12.26 -11.30 11.04
N PHE A 164 -12.38 -10.04 10.63
CA PHE A 164 -12.82 -8.98 11.55
C PHE A 164 -14.27 -9.16 11.96
N TYR A 165 -15.13 -9.56 11.02
CA TYR A 165 -16.53 -9.87 11.32
C TYR A 165 -16.63 -11.07 12.27
N LEU A 166 -15.90 -12.15 11.98
CA LEU A 166 -15.88 -13.34 12.83
C LEU A 166 -15.38 -13.04 14.25
N PHE A 167 -14.29 -12.29 14.38
CA PHE A 167 -13.76 -11.91 15.68
C PHE A 167 -14.73 -11.04 16.47
N ASN A 168 -15.41 -10.11 15.79
CA ASN A 168 -16.45 -9.28 16.41
C ASN A 168 -17.63 -10.12 16.91
N SER A 169 -18.10 -11.09 16.13
CA SER A 169 -19.16 -12.02 16.55
C SER A 169 -18.74 -12.85 17.75
N TYR A 170 -17.53 -13.42 17.72
CA TYR A 170 -16.94 -14.17 18.83
C TYR A 170 -16.88 -13.33 20.12
N LEU A 171 -16.42 -12.08 20.05
CA LEU A 171 -16.38 -11.18 21.22
C LEU A 171 -17.76 -10.86 21.80
N ASN A 172 -18.81 -10.84 20.97
CA ASN A 172 -20.18 -10.60 21.42
C ASN A 172 -20.80 -11.83 22.09
N GLU A 173 -20.45 -13.04 21.65
CA GLU A 173 -20.96 -14.30 22.20
C GLU A 173 -20.37 -14.65 23.57
N LEU A 174 -19.11 -14.29 23.83
CA LEU A 174 -18.37 -14.71 25.03
C LEU A 174 -18.81 -14.08 26.37
N GLY A 175 -19.74 -13.13 26.39
CA GLY A 175 -20.23 -12.53 27.63
C GLY A 175 -19.15 -11.78 28.44
N LYS A 176 -19.14 -11.93 29.77
CA LYS A 176 -18.18 -11.30 30.72
C LYS A 176 -17.02 -12.23 31.14
N ASN A 177 -16.89 -13.40 30.53
CA ASN A 177 -15.90 -14.40 30.92
C ASN A 177 -14.47 -14.02 30.47
N ASN A 178 -13.45 -14.64 31.06
CA ASN A 178 -12.03 -14.31 30.84
C ASN A 178 -11.59 -14.62 29.39
N PHE A 179 -10.94 -13.66 28.72
CA PHE A 179 -10.51 -13.74 27.31
C PHE A 179 -9.10 -14.30 27.07
N LYS A 180 -8.46 -14.96 28.04
CA LYS A 180 -7.07 -15.44 27.93
C LYS A 180 -6.94 -16.88 27.43
N ASP A 181 -7.94 -17.41 26.72
CA ASP A 181 -7.90 -18.79 26.26
C ASP A 181 -7.22 -18.93 24.88
N GLU A 182 -6.90 -20.19 24.52
CA GLU A 182 -6.30 -20.54 23.24
C GLU A 182 -7.19 -20.13 22.05
N GLN A 183 -8.51 -20.13 22.24
CA GLN A 183 -9.47 -19.78 21.19
C GLN A 183 -9.41 -18.28 20.84
N MET A 184 -9.25 -17.39 21.83
CA MET A 184 -9.04 -15.96 21.62
C MET A 184 -7.74 -15.69 20.88
N GLN A 185 -6.64 -16.34 21.31
CA GLN A 185 -5.34 -16.20 20.65
C GLN A 185 -5.40 -16.67 19.19
N LEU A 186 -6.04 -17.81 18.93
CA LEU A 186 -6.24 -18.33 17.59
C LEU A 186 -7.04 -17.36 16.71
N ASN A 187 -8.14 -16.81 17.23
CA ASN A 187 -8.98 -15.87 16.47
C ASN A 187 -8.27 -14.53 16.24
N LEU A 188 -7.47 -14.05 17.20
CA LEU A 188 -6.66 -12.84 17.01
C LEU A 188 -5.56 -13.04 15.95
N ASN A 189 -4.94 -14.22 15.90
CA ASN A 189 -3.96 -14.54 14.86
C ASN A 189 -4.59 -14.52 13.46
N LYS A 190 -5.81 -15.06 13.30
CA LYS A 190 -6.55 -14.96 12.03
C LYS A 190 -6.83 -13.51 11.63
N VAL A 191 -7.19 -12.65 12.60
CA VAL A 191 -7.35 -11.20 12.39
C VAL A 191 -6.05 -10.56 11.90
N LYS A 192 -4.90 -10.91 12.51
CA LYS A 192 -3.58 -10.41 12.10
C LYS A 192 -3.23 -10.86 10.68
N ASP A 193 -3.43 -12.13 10.37
CA ASP A 193 -3.14 -12.69 9.05
C ASP A 193 -4.02 -12.03 7.99
N PHE A 194 -5.32 -11.92 8.24
CA PHE A 194 -6.26 -11.23 7.36
C PHE A 194 -5.85 -9.77 7.11
N PHE A 195 -5.51 -9.03 8.17
CA PHE A 195 -5.02 -7.66 8.07
C PHE A 195 -3.75 -7.59 7.19
N SER A 196 -2.79 -8.49 7.43
CA SER A 196 -1.53 -8.53 6.70
C SER A 196 -1.66 -8.98 5.25
N ASN A 197 -2.70 -9.73 4.91
CA ASN A 197 -2.93 -10.26 3.56
C ASN A 197 -3.74 -9.31 2.69
N TYR A 198 -4.66 -8.54 3.28
CA TYR A 198 -5.58 -7.69 2.51
C TYR A 198 -5.35 -6.19 2.72
N ILE A 199 -4.83 -5.75 3.85
CA ILE A 199 -4.76 -4.30 4.15
C ILE A 199 -3.33 -3.80 4.07
N TYR A 200 -2.49 -4.25 5.01
CA TYR A 200 -1.13 -3.73 5.16
C TYR A 200 -0.24 -4.72 5.89
N ASN A 201 0.89 -5.05 5.27
CA ASN A 201 1.91 -5.90 5.89
C ASN A 201 3.13 -5.08 6.29
N ALA A 202 3.18 -4.68 7.56
CA ALA A 202 4.29 -3.89 8.09
C ALA A 202 5.64 -4.63 8.03
N ASN A 203 5.64 -5.96 8.14
CA ASN A 203 6.87 -6.75 8.17
C ASN A 203 7.49 -6.94 6.77
N LYS A 204 6.68 -6.85 5.71
CA LYS A 204 7.13 -6.98 4.32
C LYS A 204 7.26 -5.66 3.57
N TRP A 205 6.80 -4.56 4.17
CA TRP A 205 6.77 -3.24 3.52
C TRP A 205 8.08 -2.84 2.86
N GLU A 206 9.19 -2.86 3.61
CA GLU A 206 10.49 -2.43 3.07
C GLU A 206 11.01 -3.40 2.00
N SER A 207 10.85 -4.72 2.20
CA SER A 207 11.27 -5.71 1.22
C SER A 207 10.45 -5.63 -0.08
N ASP A 208 9.14 -5.39 0.01
CA ASP A 208 8.26 -5.27 -1.16
C ASP A 208 8.59 -4.02 -1.99
N LEU A 209 9.02 -2.93 -1.35
CA LEU A 209 9.44 -1.70 -2.04
C LEU A 209 10.82 -1.84 -2.69
N ASN A 210 11.72 -2.61 -2.06
CA ASN A 210 13.10 -2.77 -2.50
C ASN A 210 13.33 -3.91 -3.49
N THR A 211 12.32 -4.75 -3.76
CA THR A 211 12.33 -5.68 -4.89
C THR A 211 12.26 -4.91 -6.21
N ASN A 212 13.39 -4.30 -6.58
CA ASN A 212 13.63 -3.83 -7.93
C ASN A 212 13.55 -5.00 -8.90
N SER A 213 13.10 -4.71 -10.11
CA SER A 213 13.05 -5.57 -11.30
C SER A 213 14.39 -6.23 -11.70
N SER A 214 15.48 -6.03 -10.95
CA SER A 214 16.83 -6.56 -11.21
C SER A 214 17.00 -8.06 -10.93
N ASN A 215 15.95 -8.79 -10.52
CA ASN A 215 15.99 -10.25 -10.35
C ASN A 215 15.69 -11.06 -11.62
N ASN A 216 15.69 -10.43 -12.81
CA ASN A 216 15.55 -11.12 -14.10
C ASN A 216 16.80 -11.90 -14.56
N LYS A 217 17.57 -12.48 -13.62
CA LYS A 217 18.62 -13.48 -13.94
C LYS A 217 18.10 -14.92 -13.96
N ASN A 218 16.84 -15.16 -13.60
CA ASN A 218 16.24 -16.49 -13.70
C ASN A 218 15.36 -16.61 -14.95
N ASN A 219 15.91 -17.27 -15.97
CA ASN A 219 15.18 -17.84 -17.10
C ASN A 219 14.24 -18.96 -16.61
N SER A 220 13.17 -18.63 -15.91
CA SER A 220 12.01 -19.52 -15.78
C SER A 220 10.80 -18.83 -16.38
N ASN A 221 10.20 -19.46 -17.37
CA ASN A 221 8.96 -19.07 -18.05
C ASN A 221 7.71 -19.07 -17.12
N ASP A 222 7.90 -19.05 -15.81
CA ASP A 222 6.85 -18.89 -14.81
C ASP A 222 6.79 -17.43 -14.38
N ILE A 223 5.93 -16.68 -15.07
CA ILE A 223 5.56 -15.28 -14.76
C ILE A 223 4.76 -15.19 -13.43
N HIS A 224 4.66 -16.29 -12.68
CA HIS A 224 3.80 -16.41 -11.49
C HIS A 224 4.52 -16.53 -10.15
N GLU A 225 5.86 -16.54 -10.11
CA GLU A 225 6.59 -16.48 -8.83
C GLU A 225 7.10 -15.06 -8.55
N HIS A 226 6.17 -14.22 -8.08
CA HIS A 226 6.51 -12.98 -7.39
C HIS A 226 6.00 -13.05 -5.97
N THR A 227 6.89 -13.35 -5.03
CA THR A 227 6.66 -13.38 -3.57
C THR A 227 6.45 -11.98 -2.99
N HIS A 228 5.52 -11.21 -3.54
CA HIS A 228 5.13 -9.90 -3.02
C HIS A 228 4.07 -10.07 -1.92
N SER A 229 4.07 -9.20 -0.91
CA SER A 229 2.85 -9.03 -0.11
C SER A 229 1.71 -8.60 -1.02
N HIS A 230 0.62 -9.38 -1.05
CA HIS A 230 -0.61 -9.03 -1.79
C HIS A 230 -1.50 -8.04 -1.02
N SER A 231 -1.05 -7.53 0.12
CA SER A 231 -1.80 -6.50 0.85
C SER A 231 -1.94 -5.23 0.02
N LEU A 232 -3.15 -4.66 0.00
CA LEU A 232 -3.51 -3.45 -0.74
C LEU A 232 -2.43 -2.37 -0.67
N ILE A 233 -2.05 -1.94 0.54
CA ILE A 233 -1.15 -0.79 0.70
C ILE A 233 0.25 -1.08 0.15
N ASN A 234 0.79 -2.28 0.41
CA ASN A 234 2.13 -2.64 -0.05
C ASN A 234 2.22 -2.67 -1.58
N ILE A 235 1.31 -3.40 -2.26
CA ILE A 235 1.36 -3.53 -3.72
C ILE A 235 1.06 -2.20 -4.42
N THR A 236 0.12 -1.41 -3.90
CA THR A 236 -0.21 -0.11 -4.47
C THR A 236 0.96 0.87 -4.33
N MET A 237 1.66 0.88 -3.19
CA MET A 237 2.85 1.70 -3.03
C MET A 237 4.00 1.21 -3.91
N ASN A 238 4.22 -0.10 -4.01
CA ASN A 238 5.25 -0.66 -4.88
C ASN A 238 5.02 -0.24 -6.33
N ALA A 239 3.77 -0.33 -6.83
CA ALA A 239 3.41 0.16 -8.15
C ALA A 239 3.77 1.65 -8.33
N ILE A 240 3.47 2.51 -7.36
CA ILE A 240 3.80 3.95 -7.41
C ILE A 240 5.32 4.18 -7.44
N VAL A 241 6.06 3.57 -6.51
CA VAL A 241 7.50 3.79 -6.35
C VAL A 241 8.29 3.27 -7.56
N GLN A 242 7.97 2.08 -8.04
CA GLN A 242 8.59 1.50 -9.24
C GLN A 242 8.32 2.39 -10.46
N ASN A 243 7.08 2.84 -10.65
CA ASN A 243 6.74 3.75 -11.74
C ASN A 243 7.42 5.12 -11.64
N LEU A 244 7.59 5.67 -10.44
CA LEU A 244 8.37 6.89 -10.24
C LEU A 244 9.83 6.70 -10.66
N GLY A 245 10.41 5.55 -10.32
CA GLY A 245 11.76 5.15 -10.76
C GLY A 245 11.85 5.07 -12.29
N PHE A 246 10.88 4.41 -12.94
CA PHE A 246 10.84 4.28 -14.39
C PHE A 246 10.71 5.61 -15.11
N ILE A 247 9.81 6.49 -14.66
CA ILE A 247 9.64 7.80 -15.30
C ILE A 247 10.92 8.62 -15.24
N LYS A 248 11.68 8.54 -14.14
CA LYS A 248 13.01 9.18 -14.05
C LYS A 248 14.01 8.56 -15.02
N GLN A 249 14.01 7.23 -15.20
CA GLN A 249 14.89 6.56 -16.16
C GLN A 249 14.53 6.89 -17.62
N ILE A 250 13.24 6.99 -17.94
CA ILE A 250 12.77 7.36 -19.28
C ILE A 250 13.19 8.79 -19.60
N LYS A 251 13.10 9.71 -18.63
CA LYS A 251 13.58 11.09 -18.80
C LYS A 251 15.06 11.12 -19.21
N ASN A 252 15.90 10.24 -18.66
CA ASN A 252 17.31 10.17 -19.01
C ASN A 252 17.57 9.76 -20.47
N LEU A 253 16.59 9.19 -21.18
CA LEU A 253 16.74 8.91 -22.62
C LEU A 253 16.97 10.18 -23.44
N GLU A 254 16.55 11.35 -22.96
CA GLU A 254 16.85 12.63 -23.62
C GLU A 254 18.36 12.88 -23.75
N ASP A 255 19.17 12.40 -22.80
CA ASP A 255 20.63 12.58 -22.83
C ASP A 255 21.28 11.87 -24.02
N LEU A 256 20.66 10.77 -24.49
CA LEU A 256 21.11 10.02 -25.66
C LEU A 256 20.99 10.85 -26.95
N GLN A 257 20.02 11.78 -27.03
CA GLN A 257 19.77 12.56 -28.23
C GLN A 257 20.99 13.38 -28.68
N SER A 258 21.70 13.97 -27.72
CA SER A 258 22.90 14.76 -28.03
C SER A 258 24.03 13.91 -28.63
N GLY A 259 24.17 12.65 -28.20
CA GLY A 259 25.13 11.68 -28.74
C GLY A 259 24.72 11.22 -30.13
N ILE A 260 23.45 10.85 -30.31
CA ILE A 260 22.87 10.46 -31.60
C ILE A 260 23.06 11.57 -32.65
N ASN A 261 22.85 12.83 -32.28
CA ASN A 261 22.99 13.95 -33.23
C ASN A 261 24.43 14.14 -33.74
N LYS A 262 25.44 13.62 -33.02
CA LYS A 262 26.86 13.66 -33.42
C LYS A 262 27.26 12.55 -34.39
N LEU A 263 26.40 11.55 -34.62
CA LEU A 263 26.69 10.45 -35.54
C LEU A 263 27.10 10.97 -36.93
N LYS A 264 27.78 10.18 -37.74
CA LYS A 264 28.04 10.56 -39.14
C LYS A 264 26.95 10.08 -40.09
N ASN A 265 26.31 8.96 -39.75
CA ASN A 265 25.25 8.34 -40.54
C ASN A 265 23.93 9.09 -40.36
N GLN A 266 23.44 9.74 -41.42
CA GLN A 266 22.21 10.54 -41.37
C GLN A 266 20.95 9.68 -41.20
N ASP A 267 20.86 8.52 -41.86
CA ASP A 267 19.69 7.64 -41.78
C ASP A 267 19.46 7.16 -40.34
N LYS A 268 20.53 6.81 -39.62
CA LYS A 268 20.45 6.42 -38.21
C LYS A 268 20.04 7.59 -37.31
N LYS A 269 20.57 8.80 -37.54
CA LYS A 269 20.12 10.00 -36.81
C LYS A 269 18.64 10.22 -36.97
N ASP A 270 18.16 10.18 -38.21
CA ASP A 270 16.76 10.44 -38.53
C ASP A 270 15.88 9.34 -37.95
N HIS A 271 16.33 8.09 -37.98
CA HIS A 271 15.64 6.98 -37.32
C HIS A 271 15.38 7.27 -35.84
N PHE A 272 16.41 7.58 -35.04
CA PHE A 272 16.23 7.83 -33.61
C PHE A 272 15.48 9.15 -33.34
N ASN A 273 15.78 10.23 -34.05
CA ASN A 273 15.09 11.51 -33.84
C ASN A 273 13.60 11.43 -34.16
N VAL A 274 13.24 10.89 -35.32
CA VAL A 274 11.83 10.86 -35.78
C VAL A 274 11.01 9.81 -35.05
N ASN A 275 11.61 8.69 -34.66
CA ASN A 275 10.84 7.57 -34.11
C ASN A 275 10.95 7.44 -32.58
N LEU A 276 11.96 8.01 -31.91
CA LEU A 276 12.12 7.97 -30.45
C LEU A 276 11.95 9.36 -29.84
N PHE A 277 12.86 10.28 -30.13
CA PHE A 277 12.97 11.54 -29.36
C PHE A 277 11.79 12.49 -29.56
N THR A 278 11.18 12.52 -30.76
CA THR A 278 9.94 13.28 -31.00
C THR A 278 8.70 12.68 -30.33
N LYS A 279 8.77 11.42 -29.90
CA LYS A 279 7.68 10.67 -29.26
C LYS A 279 7.86 10.55 -27.74
N LEU A 280 9.04 10.89 -27.21
CA LEU A 280 9.20 11.01 -25.77
C LEU A 280 8.34 12.16 -25.25
N PRO A 281 7.77 12.05 -24.04
CA PRO A 281 7.16 13.18 -23.38
C PRO A 281 8.11 14.37 -23.32
N THR A 282 7.57 15.58 -23.46
CA THR A 282 8.32 16.80 -23.20
C THR A 282 8.69 16.91 -21.71
N LEU A 283 9.70 17.71 -21.38
CA LEU A 283 10.10 17.98 -19.99
C LEU A 283 8.91 18.38 -19.09
N ASN A 284 8.05 19.28 -19.58
CA ASN A 284 6.84 19.72 -18.86
C ASN A 284 5.83 18.59 -18.66
N GLU A 285 5.73 17.65 -19.61
CA GLU A 285 4.87 16.47 -19.44
C GLU A 285 5.47 15.49 -18.43
N PHE A 286 6.80 15.29 -18.43
CA PHE A 286 7.48 14.49 -17.40
C PHE A 286 7.29 15.06 -16.00
N GLU A 287 7.44 16.37 -15.82
CA GLU A 287 7.23 17.03 -14.53
C GLU A 287 5.80 16.84 -14.03
N LYS A 288 4.80 17.02 -14.91
CA LYS A 288 3.39 16.75 -14.58
C LYS A 288 3.14 15.29 -14.21
N LEU A 289 3.78 14.34 -14.90
CA LEU A 289 3.68 12.92 -14.57
C LEU A 289 4.29 12.62 -13.21
N ILE A 290 5.48 13.16 -12.92
CA ILE A 290 6.15 13.02 -11.62
C ILE A 290 5.28 13.59 -10.51
N ASP A 291 4.74 14.80 -10.68
CA ASP A 291 3.85 15.45 -9.70
C ASP A 291 2.60 14.61 -9.47
N SER A 292 1.98 14.07 -10.53
CA SER A 292 0.83 13.16 -10.42
C SER A 292 1.18 11.89 -9.63
N ILE A 293 2.38 11.33 -9.82
CA ILE A 293 2.82 10.12 -9.09
C ILE A 293 3.04 10.44 -7.61
N ILE A 294 3.67 11.57 -7.30
CA ILE A 294 3.88 12.03 -5.91
C ILE A 294 2.53 12.27 -5.22
N GLN A 295 1.60 12.94 -5.89
CA GLN A 295 0.26 13.17 -5.33
C GLN A 295 -0.52 11.87 -5.11
N ALA A 296 -0.35 10.87 -5.98
CA ALA A 296 -0.90 9.54 -5.75
C ALA A 296 -0.24 8.86 -4.54
N GLN A 297 1.08 8.98 -4.41
CA GLN A 297 1.85 8.48 -3.27
C GLN A 297 1.32 9.03 -1.94
N ASP A 298 1.06 10.34 -1.88
CA ASP A 298 0.53 11.00 -0.69
C ASP A 298 -0.85 10.45 -0.30
N GLN A 299 -1.75 10.21 -1.26
CA GLN A 299 -3.05 9.59 -1.00
C GLN A 299 -2.92 8.18 -0.41
N ILE A 300 -2.03 7.35 -0.95
CA ILE A 300 -1.81 6.00 -0.43
C ILE A 300 -1.08 6.02 0.93
N ASN A 301 -0.22 7.01 1.18
CA ASN A 301 0.39 7.22 2.50
C ASN A 301 -0.65 7.55 3.57
N LEU A 302 -1.70 8.32 3.25
CA LEU A 302 -2.81 8.57 4.18
C LEU A 302 -3.53 7.26 4.55
N LEU A 303 -3.81 6.41 3.56
CA LEU A 303 -4.38 5.08 3.80
C LEU A 303 -3.46 4.21 4.67
N ARG A 304 -2.15 4.23 4.39
CA ARG A 304 -1.13 3.51 5.19
C ARG A 304 -1.13 3.94 6.65
N ASN A 305 -1.10 5.25 6.90
CA ASN A 305 -1.09 5.78 8.26
C ASN A 305 -2.36 5.36 9.01
N LYS A 306 -3.51 5.40 8.35
CA LYS A 306 -4.76 4.92 8.95
C LYS A 306 -4.74 3.41 9.20
N ALA A 307 -4.16 2.61 8.30
CA ALA A 307 -3.99 1.18 8.53
C ALA A 307 -3.08 0.89 9.73
N ILE A 308 -2.00 1.64 9.92
CA ILE A 308 -1.13 1.53 11.11
C ILE A 308 -1.94 1.81 12.39
N GLU A 309 -2.79 2.85 12.40
CA GLU A 309 -3.68 3.14 13.52
C GLU A 309 -4.68 2.01 13.79
N VAL A 310 -5.26 1.40 12.75
CA VAL A 310 -6.13 0.23 12.87
C VAL A 310 -5.37 -0.92 13.53
N TYR A 311 -4.16 -1.23 13.05
CA TYR A 311 -3.35 -2.34 13.54
C TYR A 311 -2.85 -2.13 14.98
N SER A 312 -2.69 -0.88 15.43
CA SER A 312 -2.27 -0.59 16.81
C SER A 312 -3.17 -1.24 17.85
N SER A 313 -4.49 -1.22 17.63
CA SER A 313 -5.45 -1.88 18.52
C SER A 313 -5.29 -3.40 18.56
N ILE A 314 -4.88 -4.03 17.46
CA ILE A 314 -4.60 -5.47 17.42
C ILE A 314 -3.37 -5.78 18.31
N LYS A 315 -2.33 -4.95 18.24
CA LYS A 315 -1.14 -5.07 19.10
C LYS A 315 -1.47 -4.86 20.59
N ASP A 316 -2.36 -3.91 20.89
CA ASP A 316 -2.80 -3.65 22.26
C ASP A 316 -3.52 -4.88 22.85
N ILE A 317 -4.37 -5.56 22.07
CA ILE A 317 -5.03 -6.82 22.47
C ILE A 317 -4.00 -7.94 22.64
N GLU A 318 -3.08 -8.10 21.69
CA GLU A 318 -2.03 -9.12 21.75
C GLU A 318 -1.17 -9.00 23.01
N SER A 319 -0.81 -7.77 23.40
CA SER A 319 -0.05 -7.50 24.62
C SER A 319 -0.76 -7.99 25.89
N ILE A 320 -2.08 -7.92 25.94
CA ILE A 320 -2.86 -8.43 27.08
C ILE A 320 -2.87 -9.96 27.12
N LEU A 321 -2.97 -10.61 25.95
CA LEU A 321 -3.04 -12.07 25.86
C LEU A 321 -1.71 -12.76 26.14
N ASN A 322 -0.59 -12.05 25.98
CA ASN A 322 0.76 -12.55 26.24
C ASN A 322 1.27 -12.28 27.67
N GLN A 323 0.43 -11.71 28.55
CA GLN A 323 0.71 -11.47 29.98
C GLN A 323 0.16 -12.58 30.88
#